data_AF-A0A9P1A9F8-F1
#
_entry.id   AF-A0A9P1A9F8-F1
#
_cell.length_a   1.000
_cell.length_b   1.000
_cell.length_c   1.000
_cell.angle_alpha   90.00
_cell.angle_beta   90.00
_cell.angle_gamma   90.00
#
_symmetry.space_group_name_H-M   'P 1'
#
loop_
_entity.id
_entity.type
_entity.pdbx_description
1 polymer ?
#
loop_
_entity_poly.entity_id
_entity_poly.type
_entity_poly.pdbx_seq_one_letter_code
_entity_poly.pdbx_strand_id
1 'polypeptide(L)'
;MKPKSKPPSPSSTFSYEEDEKMWEYIWNKVKFSERCILKAAVRPNQWSFWNPYIEKNGCKRQPRGLATHFRMKMAPNLHAAPMSKRIKAILYFVYSIPVDSSFLPIIRAFAPDIQIDSNRCLTRLIIKSKHEEDTKQKPVLIEEMVLDKSNHVPIKLEEPFVVDKVERVMFAESPMVNDRSQPLLRSVRNQHAQISLDMIAEVRNRTFDRIKDITDSEHVIPLFQKAMDDVIDEILAGSN
;
A
#
# COMPACT_ATOMS: atom_id res chain seq x y z
N MET A 1 9.12 45.38 -31.28
CA MET A 1 9.31 44.14 -30.50
C MET A 1 8.31 44.12 -29.34
N LYS A 2 7.37 43.18 -29.29
CA LYS A 2 6.42 43.07 -28.16
C LYS A 2 7.15 42.43 -26.96
N PRO A 3 7.05 42.98 -25.73
CA PRO A 3 7.64 42.37 -24.55
C PRO A 3 6.95 41.03 -24.30
N LYS A 4 7.75 39.96 -24.17
CA LYS A 4 7.27 38.63 -23.79
C LYS A 4 6.68 38.74 -22.39
N SER A 5 5.36 38.56 -22.27
CA SER A 5 4.67 38.51 -20.98
C SER A 5 5.24 37.37 -20.15
N LYS A 6 5.68 37.69 -18.93
CA LYS A 6 6.16 36.71 -17.95
C LYS A 6 5.03 35.71 -17.71
N PRO A 7 5.28 34.39 -17.77
CA PRO A 7 4.23 33.40 -17.48
C PRO A 7 3.66 33.66 -16.09
N PRO A 8 2.34 33.48 -15.89
CA PRO A 8 1.70 33.73 -14.61
C PRO A 8 2.41 32.88 -13.55
N SER A 9 2.98 33.57 -12.55
CA SER A 9 3.55 32.91 -11.37
C SER A 9 2.49 32.00 -10.77
N PRO A 10 2.80 30.73 -10.45
CA PRO A 10 1.86 29.90 -9.69
C PRO A 10 1.45 30.67 -8.42
N SER A 11 0.15 30.69 -8.12
CA SER A 11 -0.38 31.38 -6.94
C SER A 11 0.38 30.90 -5.71
N SER A 12 0.77 31.80 -4.79
CA SER A 12 1.55 31.41 -3.61
C SER A 12 0.78 30.53 -2.63
N THR A 13 -0.55 30.50 -2.74
CA THR A 13 -1.45 29.86 -1.77
C THR A 13 -2.03 28.58 -2.34
N PHE A 14 -2.08 27.53 -1.51
CA PHE A 14 -2.74 26.27 -1.83
C PHE A 14 -4.26 26.43 -1.77
N SER A 15 -4.96 25.88 -2.75
CA SER A 15 -6.42 25.83 -2.74
C SER A 15 -6.93 24.65 -1.89
N TYR A 16 -8.21 24.72 -1.51
CA TYR A 16 -8.87 23.61 -0.83
C TYR A 16 -8.92 22.34 -1.70
N GLU A 17 -9.12 22.47 -3.00
CA GLU A 17 -9.09 21.34 -3.94
C GLU A 17 -7.70 20.69 -4.03
N GLU A 18 -6.62 21.48 -3.90
CA GLU A 18 -5.26 20.94 -3.81
C GLU A 18 -5.10 20.11 -2.52
N ASP A 19 -5.59 20.61 -1.39
CA ASP A 19 -5.54 19.90 -0.11
C ASP A 19 -6.31 18.57 -0.15
N GLU A 20 -7.49 18.56 -0.76
CA GLU A 20 -8.31 17.36 -0.93
C GLU A 20 -7.58 16.29 -1.74
N LYS A 21 -7.01 16.66 -2.90
CA LYS A 21 -6.23 15.74 -3.75
C LYS A 21 -4.97 15.24 -3.04
N MET A 22 -4.32 16.09 -2.24
CA MET A 22 -3.17 15.71 -1.44
C MET A 22 -3.56 14.71 -0.36
N TRP A 23 -4.70 14.90 0.34
CA TRP A 23 -5.20 13.95 1.32
C TRP A 23 -5.60 12.62 0.70
N GLU A 24 -6.27 12.64 -0.44
CA GLU A 24 -6.62 11.43 -1.20
C GLU A 24 -5.37 10.64 -1.57
N TYR A 25 -4.33 11.32 -2.07
CA TYR A 25 -3.05 10.68 -2.37
C TYR A 25 -2.40 10.06 -1.13
N ILE A 26 -2.40 10.77 0.00
CA ILE A 26 -1.87 10.26 1.27
C ILE A 26 -2.64 9.01 1.71
N TRP A 27 -3.97 9.07 1.68
CA TRP A 27 -4.82 7.94 2.05
C TRP A 27 -4.55 6.70 1.19
N ASN A 28 -4.40 6.88 -0.12
CA ASN A 28 -4.10 5.79 -1.07
C ASN A 28 -2.71 5.14 -0.85
N LYS A 29 -1.84 5.75 -0.03
CA LYS A 29 -0.55 5.17 0.38
C LYS A 29 -0.62 4.42 1.70
N VAL A 30 -1.72 4.51 2.44
CA VAL A 30 -1.94 3.69 3.64
C VAL A 30 -2.03 2.22 3.25
N LYS A 31 -1.30 1.37 3.96
CA LYS A 31 -1.29 -0.08 3.73
C LYS A 31 -2.10 -0.79 4.81
N PHE A 32 -2.99 -1.65 4.35
CA PHE A 32 -3.78 -2.55 5.19
C PHE A 32 -3.23 -3.96 5.02
N SER A 33 -2.92 -4.60 6.14
CA SER A 33 -2.82 -6.06 6.24
C SER A 33 -4.17 -6.61 6.67
N GLU A 34 -4.41 -7.92 6.52
CA GLU A 34 -5.71 -8.58 6.76
C GLU A 34 -6.41 -8.15 8.05
N ARG A 35 -5.65 -7.82 9.10
CA ARG A 35 -6.20 -7.37 10.37
C ARG A 35 -5.60 -6.08 10.91
N CYS A 36 -4.49 -5.61 10.34
CA CYS A 36 -3.70 -4.53 10.93
C CYS A 36 -3.50 -3.37 9.94
N ILE A 37 -3.54 -2.15 10.46
CA ILE A 37 -3.06 -0.98 9.72
C ILE A 37 -1.58 -0.82 10.04
N LEU A 38 -0.74 -0.82 9.01
CA LEU A 38 0.70 -0.66 9.19
C LEU A 38 1.06 0.82 9.28
N LYS A 39 1.97 1.19 10.20
CA LYS A 39 2.58 2.52 10.17
C LYS A 39 3.28 2.72 8.83
N ALA A 40 3.16 3.92 8.28
CA ALA A 40 3.69 4.17 6.94
C ALA A 40 5.22 4.17 6.96
N ALA A 41 5.82 3.34 6.09
CA ALA A 41 7.26 3.39 5.83
C ALA A 41 7.68 4.71 5.18
N VAL A 42 6.82 5.27 4.32
CA VAL A 42 7.07 6.52 3.59
C VAL A 42 6.29 7.66 4.24
N ARG A 43 6.96 8.79 4.49
CA ARG A 43 6.38 9.92 5.24
C ARG A 43 6.04 11.10 4.31
N PRO A 44 4.82 11.68 4.38
CA PRO A 44 4.43 12.83 3.56
C PRO A 44 5.17 14.12 3.91
N ASN A 45 5.97 14.12 4.98
CA ASN A 45 6.88 15.23 5.29
C ASN A 45 8.18 15.19 4.46
N GLN A 46 8.46 14.10 3.75
CA GLN A 46 9.61 13.97 2.86
C GLN A 46 9.24 14.40 1.44
N TRP A 47 10.15 15.09 0.77
CA TRP A 47 9.92 15.56 -0.61
C TRP A 47 9.79 14.39 -1.61
N SER A 48 10.52 13.29 -1.39
CA SER A 48 10.48 12.09 -2.26
C SER A 48 9.12 11.42 -2.30
N PHE A 49 8.32 11.55 -1.23
CA PHE A 49 6.93 11.08 -1.20
C PHE A 49 6.06 11.75 -2.28
N TRP A 50 6.37 13.00 -2.65
CA TRP A 50 5.55 13.80 -3.55
C TRP A 50 5.95 13.72 -5.02
N ASN A 51 7.11 13.15 -5.37
CA ASN A 51 7.50 13.02 -6.78
C ASN A 51 6.48 12.20 -7.59
N PRO A 52 6.03 11.01 -7.14
CA PRO A 52 5.06 10.23 -7.91
C PRO A 52 3.67 10.90 -7.93
N TYR A 53 3.35 11.74 -6.94
CA TYR A 53 2.13 12.54 -6.95
C TYR A 53 2.15 13.58 -8.07
N ILE A 54 3.27 14.29 -8.22
CA ILE A 54 3.45 15.31 -9.27
C ILE A 54 3.38 14.68 -10.66
N GLU A 55 4.09 13.57 -10.86
CA GLU A 55 4.11 12.83 -12.12
C GLU A 55 2.71 12.36 -12.53
N LYS A 56 1.94 11.79 -11.58
CA LYS A 56 0.60 11.26 -11.86
C LYS A 56 -0.45 12.35 -12.07
N ASN A 57 -0.37 13.47 -11.35
CA ASN A 57 -1.44 14.48 -11.31
C ASN A 57 -1.12 15.76 -12.11
N GLY A 58 0.07 15.85 -12.74
CA GLY A 58 0.48 17.06 -13.46
C GLY A 58 0.60 18.29 -12.56
N CYS A 59 0.89 18.09 -11.27
CA CYS A 59 0.93 19.17 -10.30
C CYS A 59 2.10 20.12 -10.60
N LYS A 60 1.84 21.43 -10.73
CA LYS A 60 2.87 22.44 -11.00
C LYS A 60 3.70 22.82 -9.77
N ARG A 61 3.35 22.31 -8.59
CA ARG A 61 4.03 22.61 -7.32
C ARG A 61 5.33 21.83 -7.23
N GLN A 62 6.32 22.42 -6.59
CA GLN A 62 7.57 21.73 -6.27
C GLN A 62 7.33 20.69 -5.15
N PRO A 63 7.98 19.51 -5.18
CA PRO A 63 7.80 18.47 -4.16
C PRO A 63 8.06 18.98 -2.74
N ARG A 64 9.09 19.83 -2.59
CA ARG A 64 9.43 20.47 -1.30
C ARG A 64 8.33 21.42 -0.80
N GLY A 65 7.62 22.09 -1.72
CA GLY A 65 6.49 22.95 -1.40
C GLY A 65 5.32 22.14 -0.85
N LEU A 66 5.01 21.01 -1.48
CA LEU A 66 3.96 20.08 -1.04
C LEU A 66 4.27 19.50 0.36
N ALA A 67 5.49 19.00 0.58
CA ALA A 67 5.91 18.51 1.89
C ALA A 67 5.86 19.59 2.98
N THR A 68 6.25 20.82 2.66
CA THR A 68 6.18 21.95 3.59
C THR A 68 4.72 22.30 3.91
N HIS A 69 3.86 22.37 2.90
CA HIS A 69 2.44 22.65 3.08
C HIS A 69 1.74 21.58 3.91
N PHE A 70 2.00 20.31 3.62
CA PHE A 70 1.51 19.19 4.43
C PHE A 70 1.90 19.36 5.89
N ARG A 71 3.18 19.56 6.20
CA ARG A 71 3.69 19.66 7.57
C ARG A 71 3.15 20.88 8.32
N MET A 72 3.09 22.03 7.65
CA MET A 72 2.82 23.33 8.31
C MET A 72 1.34 23.69 8.32
N LYS A 73 0.52 23.14 7.42
CA LYS A 73 -0.88 23.52 7.24
C LYS A 73 -1.81 22.33 7.31
N MET A 74 -1.59 21.28 6.53
CA MET A 74 -2.56 20.17 6.47
C MET A 74 -2.53 19.31 7.74
N ALA A 75 -1.37 18.79 8.14
CA ALA A 75 -1.25 17.85 9.25
C ALA A 75 -1.75 18.41 10.60
N PRO A 76 -1.41 19.65 11.01
CA PRO A 76 -1.95 20.24 12.23
C PRO A 76 -3.49 20.41 12.20
N ASN A 77 -4.07 20.57 11.00
CA ASN A 77 -5.50 20.78 10.79
C ASN A 77 -6.23 19.53 10.30
N LEU A 78 -5.66 18.34 10.48
CA LEU A 78 -6.27 17.07 10.04
C LEU A 78 -7.65 16.84 10.66
N HIS A 79 -7.90 17.33 11.89
CA HIS A 79 -9.21 17.27 12.53
C HIS A 79 -10.31 17.99 11.73
N ALA A 80 -9.96 19.05 11.00
CA ALA A 80 -10.87 19.87 10.18
C ALA A 80 -10.98 19.39 8.73
N ALA A 81 -10.15 18.43 8.29
CA ALA A 81 -10.17 17.94 6.90
C ALA A 81 -11.54 17.33 6.51
N PRO A 82 -11.93 17.34 5.23
CA PRO A 82 -13.22 16.82 4.76
C PRO A 82 -13.26 15.29 4.65
N MET A 83 -12.84 14.60 5.70
CA MET A 83 -12.76 13.14 5.75
C MET A 83 -13.55 12.59 6.95
N SER A 84 -13.93 11.30 6.85
CA SER A 84 -14.61 10.62 7.96
C SER A 84 -13.72 10.59 9.22
N LYS A 85 -14.36 10.57 10.39
CA LYS A 85 -13.66 10.51 11.69
C LYS A 85 -12.72 9.30 11.78
N ARG A 86 -13.12 8.17 11.18
CA ARG A 86 -12.33 6.92 11.11
C ARG A 86 -11.06 7.12 10.28
N ILE A 87 -11.18 7.69 9.08
CA ILE A 87 -10.03 7.97 8.21
C ILE A 87 -9.04 8.92 8.91
N LYS A 88 -9.53 10.00 9.54
CA LYS A 88 -8.69 10.93 10.29
C LYS A 88 -7.90 10.24 11.40
N ALA A 89 -8.55 9.41 12.22
CA ALA A 89 -7.87 8.67 13.28
C ALA A 89 -6.79 7.73 12.74
N ILE A 90 -7.07 7.06 11.62
CA ILE A 90 -6.09 6.20 10.93
C ILE A 90 -4.89 7.04 10.47
N LEU A 91 -5.11 8.20 9.85
CA LEU A 91 -4.03 9.08 9.40
C LEU A 91 -3.18 9.61 10.57
N TYR A 92 -3.80 9.96 11.71
CA TYR A 92 -3.08 10.33 12.93
C TYR A 92 -2.13 9.21 13.38
N PHE A 93 -2.62 7.96 13.39
CA PHE A 93 -1.84 6.78 13.78
C PHE A 93 -0.72 6.45 12.79
N VAL A 94 -1.08 6.27 11.51
CA VAL A 94 -0.19 5.80 10.44
C VAL A 94 1.01 6.72 10.25
N TYR A 95 0.78 8.04 10.31
CA TYR A 95 1.81 9.05 10.08
C TYR A 95 2.37 9.65 11.36
N SER A 96 1.97 9.13 12.53
CA SER A 96 2.41 9.63 13.85
C SER A 96 2.25 11.15 13.95
N ILE A 97 1.08 11.65 13.56
CA ILE A 97 0.72 13.06 13.66
C ILE A 97 0.21 13.30 15.10
N PRO A 98 0.66 14.36 15.80
CA PRO A 98 0.09 14.72 17.08
C PRO A 98 -1.42 14.97 16.97
N VAL A 99 -2.21 14.26 17.78
CA VAL A 99 -3.66 14.39 17.77
C VAL A 99 -4.06 15.73 18.36
N ASP A 100 -4.95 16.44 17.65
CA ASP A 100 -5.55 17.66 18.16
C ASP A 100 -6.40 17.37 19.42
N SER A 101 -6.27 18.22 20.44
CA SER A 101 -6.95 18.03 21.72
C SER A 101 -8.48 18.02 21.60
N SER A 102 -9.06 18.75 20.65
CA SER A 102 -10.50 18.76 20.40
C SER A 102 -10.99 17.48 19.71
N PHE A 103 -10.11 16.82 18.95
CA PHE A 103 -10.44 15.60 18.20
C PHE A 103 -10.26 14.33 19.03
N LEU A 104 -9.42 14.37 20.07
CA LEU A 104 -9.14 13.20 20.90
C LEU A 104 -10.39 12.58 21.58
N PRO A 105 -11.31 13.35 22.19
CA PRO A 105 -12.56 12.81 22.73
C PRO A 105 -13.41 12.10 21.66
N ILE A 106 -13.36 12.60 20.42
CA ILE A 106 -14.10 12.03 19.30
C ILE A 106 -13.53 10.65 18.94
N ILE A 107 -12.20 10.50 18.93
CA ILE A 107 -11.55 9.19 18.71
C ILE A 107 -11.96 8.21 19.81
N ARG A 108 -11.85 8.61 21.09
CA ARG A 108 -12.19 7.76 22.24
C ARG A 108 -13.64 7.26 22.21
N ALA A 109 -14.56 8.05 21.65
CA ALA A 109 -15.97 7.68 21.56
C ALA A 109 -16.22 6.46 20.64
N PHE A 110 -15.40 6.22 19.61
CA PHE A 110 -15.56 5.08 18.69
C PHE A 110 -14.41 4.07 18.73
N ALA A 111 -13.30 4.42 19.37
CA ALA A 111 -12.13 3.59 19.62
C ALA A 111 -11.74 3.75 21.10
N PRO A 112 -12.38 2.98 22.01
CA PRO A 112 -12.10 3.11 23.45
C PRO A 112 -10.67 2.67 23.79
N ASP A 113 -10.13 1.72 23.03
CA ASP A 113 -8.80 1.13 23.26
C ASP A 113 -7.72 1.86 22.43
N ILE A 114 -7.42 3.11 22.80
CA ILE A 114 -6.31 3.88 22.23
C ILE A 114 -5.17 4.05 23.23
N GLN A 115 -3.94 4.10 22.71
CA GLN A 115 -2.77 4.54 23.47
C GLN A 115 -2.11 5.73 22.78
N ILE A 116 -1.60 6.66 23.59
CA ILE A 116 -1.01 7.91 23.14
C ILE A 116 0.34 8.07 23.85
N ASP A 117 1.36 8.47 23.11
CA ASP A 117 2.66 8.79 23.69
C ASP A 117 2.73 10.22 24.28
N SER A 118 3.88 10.58 24.83
CA SER A 118 4.14 11.93 25.38
C SER A 118 4.08 13.04 24.33
N ASN A 119 4.19 12.72 23.03
CA ASN A 119 4.10 13.67 21.93
C ASN A 119 2.66 13.85 21.41
N ARG A 120 1.67 13.24 22.08
CA ARG A 120 0.27 13.19 21.66
C ARG A 120 0.04 12.40 20.37
N CYS A 121 0.96 11.52 19.99
CA CYS A 121 0.82 10.65 18.84
C CYS A 121 0.15 9.32 19.23
N LEU A 122 -0.72 8.80 18.38
CA LEU A 122 -1.33 7.48 18.60
C LEU A 122 -0.30 6.38 18.40
N THR A 123 -0.09 5.56 19.43
CA THR A 123 0.77 4.36 19.39
C THR A 123 -0.03 3.08 19.24
N ARG A 124 -1.30 3.09 19.65
CA ARG A 124 -2.24 1.98 19.47
C ARG A 124 -3.63 2.54 19.15
N LEU A 125 -4.33 1.93 18.19
CA LEU A 125 -5.64 2.38 17.74
C LEU A 125 -6.51 1.20 17.33
N ILE A 126 -7.37 0.66 18.20
CA ILE A 126 -8.32 -0.39 17.80
C ILE A 126 -9.65 0.23 17.40
N ILE A 127 -10.11 -0.06 16.17
CA ILE A 127 -11.39 0.45 15.66
C ILE A 127 -12.32 -0.73 15.38
N LYS A 128 -13.34 -0.88 16.24
CA LYS A 128 -14.38 -1.90 16.06
C LYS A 128 -15.11 -1.70 14.73
N SER A 129 -15.43 -2.79 14.04
CA SER A 129 -16.26 -2.72 12.84
C SER A 129 -17.72 -2.75 13.27
N LYS A 130 -18.57 -1.91 12.66
CA LYS A 130 -20.02 -1.95 12.95
C LYS A 130 -20.67 -3.28 12.53
N HIS A 131 -19.96 -4.11 11.76
CA HIS A 131 -20.48 -5.38 11.24
C HIS A 131 -20.38 -6.57 12.23
N GLU A 132 -19.83 -6.37 13.43
CA GLU A 132 -19.61 -7.45 14.42
C GLU A 132 -20.84 -7.83 15.25
N GLU A 133 -21.96 -7.09 15.19
CA GLU A 133 -23.14 -7.46 15.98
C GLU A 133 -23.95 -8.63 15.37
N ASP A 134 -23.82 -8.91 14.06
CA ASP A 134 -24.62 -9.95 13.39
C ASP A 134 -23.81 -11.15 12.84
N THR A 135 -22.51 -10.98 12.60
CA THR A 135 -21.64 -12.09 12.17
C THR A 135 -20.59 -12.37 13.22
N LYS A 136 -20.38 -13.65 13.57
CA LYS A 136 -19.34 -14.14 14.49
C LYS A 136 -17.90 -13.92 13.97
N GLN A 137 -17.64 -12.80 13.31
CA GLN A 137 -16.34 -12.43 12.78
C GLN A 137 -15.56 -11.68 13.85
N LYS A 138 -14.31 -12.11 14.08
CA LYS A 138 -13.40 -11.53 15.08
C LYS A 138 -13.06 -10.05 14.76
N PRO A 139 -12.75 -9.24 15.78
CA PRO A 139 -12.43 -7.83 15.61
C PRO A 139 -11.20 -7.61 14.74
N VAL A 140 -11.25 -6.56 13.90
CA VAL A 140 -10.09 -6.05 13.17
C VAL A 140 -9.16 -5.38 14.18
N LEU A 141 -8.17 -6.15 14.62
CA LEU A 141 -7.22 -5.78 15.65
C LEU A 141 -6.07 -5.00 15.01
N ILE A 142 -6.15 -3.67 15.09
CA ILE A 142 -5.06 -2.80 14.64
C ILE A 142 -4.04 -2.73 15.78
N GLU A 143 -3.15 -3.72 15.79
CA GLU A 143 -1.98 -3.72 16.66
C GLU A 143 -0.78 -3.07 15.97
N GLU A 144 0.00 -2.35 16.76
CA GLU A 144 1.37 -2.03 16.38
C GLU A 144 2.11 -3.35 16.22
N MET A 145 2.47 -3.72 14.97
CA MET A 145 3.68 -4.53 14.81
C MET A 145 4.82 -3.65 15.29
N VAL A 146 5.21 -3.81 16.55
CA VAL A 146 6.44 -3.24 17.09
C VAL A 146 7.54 -3.89 16.27
N LEU A 147 8.06 -3.16 15.29
CA LEU A 147 9.37 -3.47 14.72
C LEU A 147 10.36 -3.36 15.87
N ASP A 148 10.79 -4.52 16.37
CA ASP A 148 11.87 -4.64 17.34
C ASP A 148 13.05 -3.80 16.84
N LYS A 149 13.37 -2.75 17.59
CA LYS A 149 14.45 -1.81 17.25
C LYS A 149 15.83 -2.41 17.53
N SER A 150 15.94 -3.69 17.92
CA SER A 150 17.21 -4.28 18.35
C SER A 150 17.99 -5.07 17.28
N ASN A 151 17.48 -5.31 16.07
CA ASN A 151 18.24 -6.01 15.02
C ASN A 151 18.14 -5.32 13.65
N HIS A 152 18.94 -4.27 13.45
CA HIS A 152 19.27 -3.82 12.10
C HIS A 152 20.39 -4.69 11.53
N VAL A 153 20.02 -5.80 10.88
CA VAL A 153 20.78 -6.25 9.71
C VAL A 153 20.36 -5.34 8.56
N PRO A 154 21.30 -4.71 7.82
CA PRO A 154 20.94 -3.95 6.64
C PRO A 154 20.31 -4.91 5.63
N ILE A 155 18.99 -4.78 5.42
CA ILE A 155 18.38 -5.32 4.21
C ILE A 155 19.01 -4.52 3.07
N LYS A 156 19.91 -5.16 2.31
CA LYS A 156 20.27 -4.67 0.98
C LYS A 156 18.94 -4.50 0.25
N LEU A 157 18.58 -3.25 -0.05
CA LEU A 157 17.60 -2.97 -1.09
C LEU A 157 18.19 -3.57 -2.37
N GLU A 158 17.78 -4.78 -2.72
CA GLU A 158 17.83 -5.17 -4.12
C GLU A 158 16.94 -4.20 -4.89
N GLU A 159 17.49 -3.72 -6.00
CA GLU A 159 16.91 -2.70 -6.84
C GLU A 159 15.47 -3.04 -7.22
N PRO A 160 14.58 -2.04 -7.35
CA PRO A 160 13.22 -2.29 -7.79
C PRO A 160 13.24 -2.92 -9.19
N PHE A 161 12.73 -4.15 -9.28
CA PHE A 161 12.46 -4.83 -10.53
C PHE A 161 11.54 -3.96 -11.39
N VAL A 162 12.08 -3.47 -12.50
CA VAL A 162 11.37 -2.67 -13.50
C VAL A 162 10.37 -3.59 -14.21
N VAL A 163 9.13 -3.63 -13.74
CA VAL A 163 8.00 -4.13 -14.54
C VAL A 163 7.46 -2.97 -15.36
N ASP A 164 8.19 -2.59 -16.40
CA ASP A 164 7.67 -1.64 -17.39
C ASP A 164 8.16 -2.01 -18.79
N LYS A 165 7.70 -3.17 -19.31
CA LYS A 165 7.73 -3.42 -20.76
C LYS A 165 6.91 -4.62 -21.27
N VAL A 166 5.71 -4.91 -20.77
CA VAL A 166 4.84 -5.89 -21.46
C VAL A 166 3.36 -5.51 -21.38
N GLU A 167 2.98 -4.34 -21.87
CA GLU A 167 1.57 -4.06 -22.22
C GLU A 167 1.47 -2.88 -23.18
N ARG A 168 1.97 -3.09 -24.41
CA ARG A 168 1.68 -2.16 -25.51
C ARG A 168 1.79 -2.80 -26.88
N VAL A 169 1.19 -3.97 -27.08
CA VAL A 169 0.83 -4.48 -28.42
C VAL A 169 -0.43 -5.36 -28.32
N MET A 170 -1.58 -4.75 -28.08
CA MET A 170 -2.87 -5.37 -28.38
C MET A 170 -3.79 -4.24 -28.84
N PHE A 171 -4.53 -4.45 -29.93
CA PHE A 171 -5.39 -3.49 -30.65
C PHE A 171 -4.69 -2.62 -31.71
N ALA A 172 -4.15 -3.29 -32.72
CA ALA A 172 -4.33 -2.85 -34.10
C ALA A 172 -5.05 -3.98 -34.85
N GLU A 173 -6.24 -3.68 -35.36
CA GLU A 173 -7.04 -4.58 -36.19
C GLU A 173 -6.41 -4.76 -37.58
N SER A 174 -6.69 -5.94 -38.17
CA SER A 174 -6.48 -6.37 -39.58
C SER A 174 -5.14 -7.03 -39.93
N PRO A 175 -5.06 -7.84 -41.01
CA PRO A 175 -6.05 -8.73 -41.63
C PRO A 175 -5.50 -10.18 -41.76
N MET A 176 -6.26 -11.06 -42.42
CA MET A 176 -5.96 -12.48 -42.64
C MET A 176 -4.51 -12.78 -43.04
N VAL A 177 -3.78 -13.56 -42.22
CA VAL A 177 -2.46 -14.10 -42.57
C VAL A 177 -2.33 -15.58 -42.20
N ASN A 178 -2.33 -16.39 -43.26
CA ASN A 178 -1.57 -17.60 -43.56
C ASN A 178 -1.10 -18.57 -42.45
N ASP A 179 -1.38 -19.85 -42.72
CA ASP A 179 -1.32 -21.07 -41.90
C ASP A 179 0.10 -21.62 -41.60
N ARG A 180 1.11 -20.76 -41.36
CA ARG A 180 2.49 -21.19 -41.03
C ARG A 180 3.02 -20.74 -39.67
N SER A 181 2.26 -19.96 -38.92
CA SER A 181 2.69 -19.37 -37.62
C SER A 181 2.26 -20.15 -36.38
N GLN A 182 1.45 -21.21 -36.53
CA GLN A 182 0.94 -22.01 -35.41
C GLN A 182 2.01 -22.72 -34.55
N PRO A 183 3.13 -23.24 -35.09
CA PRO A 183 4.14 -23.93 -34.28
C PRO A 183 4.85 -23.00 -33.27
N LEU A 184 5.10 -21.74 -33.68
CA LEU A 184 5.81 -20.77 -32.86
C LEU A 184 4.95 -20.28 -31.68
N LEU A 185 3.64 -20.10 -31.89
CA LEU A 185 2.72 -19.71 -30.82
C LEU A 185 2.54 -20.82 -29.77
N ARG A 186 2.59 -22.10 -30.15
CA ARG A 186 2.59 -23.23 -29.20
C ARG A 186 3.88 -23.27 -28.37
N SER A 187 5.03 -23.00 -28.99
CA SER A 187 6.32 -22.96 -28.29
C SER A 187 6.37 -21.87 -27.22
N VAL A 188 5.91 -20.66 -27.55
CA VAL A 188 5.89 -19.53 -26.60
C VAL A 188 4.91 -19.77 -25.45
N ARG A 189 3.73 -20.36 -25.73
CA ARG A 189 2.75 -20.69 -24.69
C ARG A 189 3.27 -21.76 -23.72
N ASN A 190 3.99 -22.76 -24.22
CA ASN A 190 4.61 -23.79 -23.39
C ASN A 190 5.77 -23.24 -22.53
N GLN A 191 6.58 -22.33 -23.06
CA GLN A 191 7.62 -21.65 -22.29
C GLN A 191 7.02 -20.78 -21.18
N HIS A 192 5.94 -20.04 -21.45
CA HIS A 192 5.28 -19.23 -20.44
C HIS A 192 4.64 -20.08 -19.33
N ALA A 193 4.02 -21.21 -19.68
CA ALA A 193 3.49 -22.15 -18.70
C ALA A 193 4.59 -22.73 -17.80
N GLN A 194 5.75 -23.06 -18.37
CA GLN A 194 6.89 -23.58 -17.61
C GLN A 194 7.44 -22.53 -16.62
N ILE A 195 7.60 -21.28 -17.06
CA ILE A 195 8.07 -20.18 -16.21
C ILE A 195 7.10 -19.96 -15.02
N SER A 196 5.79 -20.02 -15.26
CA SER A 196 4.80 -19.90 -14.19
C SER A 196 4.91 -21.05 -13.16
N LEU A 197 5.14 -22.28 -13.60
CA LEU A 197 5.29 -23.43 -12.70
C LEU A 197 6.57 -23.34 -11.85
N ASP A 198 7.68 -22.90 -12.46
CA ASP A 198 8.95 -22.74 -11.75
C ASP A 198 8.84 -21.65 -10.66
N MET A 199 8.15 -20.54 -10.96
CA MET A 199 7.88 -19.49 -9.96
C MET A 199 7.00 -19.98 -8.81
N ILE A 200 5.97 -20.79 -9.10
CA ILE A 200 5.09 -21.36 -8.07
C ILE A 200 5.89 -22.32 -7.17
N ALA A 201 6.76 -23.15 -7.75
CA ALA A 201 7.62 -24.06 -6.99
C ALA A 201 8.61 -23.30 -6.09
N GLU A 202 9.19 -22.20 -6.57
CA GLU A 202 10.11 -21.38 -5.79
C GLU A 202 9.41 -20.71 -4.60
N VAL A 203 8.22 -20.14 -4.80
CA VAL A 203 7.42 -19.54 -3.73
C VAL A 203 7.01 -20.59 -2.69
N ARG A 204 6.62 -21.79 -3.13
CA ARG A 204 6.30 -22.91 -2.23
C ARG A 204 7.48 -23.24 -1.33
N ASN A 205 8.67 -23.46 -1.91
CA ASN A 205 9.86 -23.87 -1.16
C ASN A 205 10.27 -22.79 -0.14
N ARG A 206 10.28 -21.51 -0.54
CA ARG A 206 10.59 -20.39 0.37
C ARG A 206 9.61 -20.28 1.53
N THR A 207 8.33 -20.53 1.29
CA THR A 207 7.30 -20.48 2.33
C THR A 207 7.45 -21.63 3.29
N PHE A 208 7.77 -22.82 2.77
CA PHE A 208 8.03 -24.01 3.55
C PHE A 208 9.24 -23.86 4.47
N ASP A 209 10.37 -23.35 3.96
CA ASP A 209 11.57 -23.11 4.75
C ASP A 209 11.30 -22.15 5.91
N ARG A 210 10.54 -21.07 5.67
CA ARG A 210 10.13 -20.13 6.71
C ARG A 210 9.26 -20.76 7.79
N ILE A 211 8.34 -21.66 7.42
CA ILE A 211 7.47 -22.32 8.39
C ILE A 211 8.28 -23.29 9.25
N LYS A 212 9.25 -23.99 8.64
CA LYS A 212 10.17 -24.88 9.35
C LYS A 212 11.03 -24.13 10.36
N ASP A 213 11.43 -22.90 10.06
CA ASP A 213 12.18 -22.05 11.00
C ASP A 213 11.34 -21.52 12.17
N ILE A 214 10.01 -21.51 12.03
CA ILE A 214 9.07 -20.94 13.03
C ILE A 214 8.44 -22.04 13.90
N THR A 215 8.38 -23.29 13.42
CA THR A 215 7.68 -24.37 14.12
C THR A 215 8.53 -25.63 14.24
N ASP A 216 8.78 -26.07 15.48
CA ASP A 216 9.38 -27.38 15.78
C ASP A 216 8.35 -28.52 15.71
N SER A 217 7.11 -28.23 15.31
CA SER A 217 6.03 -29.21 15.27
C SER A 217 6.12 -30.10 14.03
N GLU A 218 6.58 -31.34 14.24
CA GLU A 218 6.61 -32.40 13.21
C GLU A 218 5.24 -32.68 12.57
N HIS A 219 4.14 -32.26 13.20
CA HIS A 219 2.78 -32.51 12.73
C HIS A 219 2.23 -31.40 11.82
N VAL A 220 2.81 -30.19 11.87
CA VAL A 220 2.33 -29.03 11.10
C VAL A 220 2.88 -29.07 9.67
N ILE A 221 4.10 -29.56 9.50
CA ILE A 221 4.79 -29.63 8.21
C ILE A 221 4.01 -30.49 7.18
N PRO A 222 3.57 -31.73 7.49
CA PRO A 222 2.83 -32.56 6.54
C PRO A 222 1.45 -31.98 6.17
N LEU A 223 0.78 -31.32 7.11
CA LEU A 223 -0.53 -30.69 6.87
C LEU A 223 -0.42 -29.49 5.94
N PHE A 224 0.61 -28.65 6.15
CA PHE A 224 0.88 -27.52 5.28
C PHE A 224 1.26 -27.96 3.87
N GLN A 225 2.11 -29.00 3.76
CA GLN A 225 2.51 -29.55 2.48
C GLN A 225 1.31 -30.08 1.70
N LYS A 226 0.45 -30.86 2.35
CA LYS A 226 -0.80 -31.35 1.76
C LYS A 226 -1.70 -30.21 1.27
N ALA A 227 -1.89 -29.17 2.09
CA ALA A 227 -2.73 -28.03 1.70
C ALA A 227 -2.17 -27.26 0.50
N MET A 228 -0.84 -27.15 0.38
CA MET A 228 -0.19 -26.51 -0.78
C MET A 228 -0.33 -27.37 -2.04
N ASP A 229 -0.18 -28.68 -1.91
CA ASP A 229 -0.35 -29.60 -3.04
C ASP A 229 -1.82 -29.60 -3.53
N ASP A 230 -2.80 -29.58 -2.61
CA ASP A 230 -4.23 -29.47 -2.95
C ASP A 230 -4.54 -28.18 -3.75
N VAL A 231 -3.93 -27.03 -3.38
CA VAL A 231 -4.10 -25.75 -4.10
C VAL A 231 -3.45 -25.79 -5.50
N ILE A 232 -2.29 -26.43 -5.62
CA ILE A 232 -1.62 -26.57 -6.92
C ILE A 232 -2.46 -27.45 -7.84
N ASP A 233 -3.00 -28.55 -7.34
CA ASP A 233 -3.87 -29.45 -8.11
C ASP A 233 -5.14 -28.74 -8.57
N GLU A 234 -5.73 -27.87 -7.74
CA GLU A 234 -6.89 -27.05 -8.12
C GLU A 234 -6.56 -26.05 -9.25
N ILE A 235 -5.40 -25.39 -9.19
CA ILE A 235 -4.93 -24.47 -10.22
C ILE A 235 -4.68 -25.20 -11.55
N LEU A 236 -4.09 -26.40 -11.48
CA LEU A 236 -3.81 -27.22 -12.66
C LEU A 236 -5.11 -27.77 -13.28
N ALA A 237 -6.06 -28.20 -12.45
CA ALA A 237 -7.37 -28.69 -12.90
C ALA A 237 -8.21 -27.60 -13.58
N GLY A 238 -8.13 -26.35 -13.11
CA GLY A 238 -8.82 -25.20 -13.70
C GLY A 238 -8.21 -24.65 -15.00
N SER A 239 -7.06 -25.19 -15.43
CA SER A 239 -6.31 -24.70 -16.60
C SER A 239 -6.47 -25.57 -17.87
N ASN A 240 -7.25 -26.66 -17.81
CA ASN A 240 -7.62 -27.51 -18.94
C ASN A 240 -8.94 -27.06 -19.60
#